data_AF-A0A8S9WFE2-F1
#
_entry.id   AF-A0A8S9WFE2-F1
#
_cell.length_a   1.000
_cell.length_b   1.000
_cell.length_c   1.000
_cell.angle_alpha   90.00
_cell.angle_beta   90.00
_cell.angle_gamma   90.00
#
_symmetry.space_group_name_H-M   'P 1'
#
loop_
_entity.id
_entity.type
_entity.pdbx_description
1 polymer ?
#
loop_
_entity_poly.entity_id
_entity_poly.type
_entity_poly.pdbx_seq_one_letter_code
_entity_poly.pdbx_strand_id
1 'polypeptide(L)' 'MAKQLESVEVENKLELYDRISEYHHSYPCTASMEKDREIGETILHRAGYLIREAVEKELI' A
#
# COMPACT_ATOMS: atom_id res chain seq x y z
N MET A 1 1.36 8.90 -5.18
CA MET A 1 0.77 7.94 -4.24
C MET A 1 -0.10 8.63 -3.18
N ALA A 2 0.44 9.29 -2.13
CA ALA A 2 -0.40 9.89 -1.06
C ALA A 2 -1.52 10.84 -1.54
N LYS A 3 -1.20 11.79 -2.44
CA LYS A 3 -2.19 12.71 -3.04
C LYS A 3 -3.31 12.02 -3.83
N GLN A 4 -3.08 10.79 -4.31
CA GLN A 4 -4.09 10.02 -5.04
C GLN A 4 -5.11 9.37 -4.10
N LEU A 5 -4.80 9.23 -2.81
CA LEU A 5 -5.71 8.67 -1.79
C LEU A 5 -6.66 9.72 -1.19
N GLU A 6 -6.36 11.02 -1.31
CA GLU A 6 -7.15 12.11 -0.68
C GLU A 6 -8.60 12.22 -1.20
N SER A 7 -8.90 11.67 -2.37
CA SER A 7 -10.22 11.78 -3.02
C SER A 7 -10.87 10.42 -3.30
N VAL A 8 -10.39 9.37 -2.63
CA VAL A 8 -10.89 8.01 -2.83
C VAL A 8 -12.06 7.78 -1.90
N GLU A 9 -13.25 7.65 -2.49
CA GLU A 9 -14.40 7.05 -1.80
C GLU A 9 -14.24 5.53 -1.83
N VAL A 10 -14.39 4.90 -0.68
CA VAL A 10 -14.30 3.44 -0.50
C VAL A 10 -15.50 2.97 0.32
N GLU A 11 -16.14 1.90 -0.13
CA GLU A 11 -17.31 1.35 0.54
C GLU A 11 -16.93 0.40 1.67
N ASN A 12 -15.76 -0.24 1.56
CA ASN A 12 -15.30 -1.22 2.52
C ASN A 12 -13.76 -1.34 2.57
N LYS A 13 -13.28 -2.05 3.59
CA LYS A 13 -11.85 -2.25 3.85
C LYS A 13 -11.11 -2.96 2.71
N LEU A 14 -11.75 -3.90 2.02
CA LEU A 14 -11.12 -4.62 0.91
C LEU A 14 -10.85 -3.67 -0.26
N GLU A 15 -11.85 -2.86 -0.62
CA GLU A 15 -11.72 -1.84 -1.67
C GLU A 15 -10.61 -0.83 -1.34
N LEU A 16 -10.54 -0.37 -0.08
CA LEU A 16 -9.47 0.52 0.38
C LEU A 16 -8.09 -0.10 0.16
N TYR A 17 -7.92 -1.39 0.47
CA TYR A 17 -6.64 -2.08 0.31
C TYR A 17 -6.24 -2.25 -1.15
N ASP A 18 -7.20 -2.52 -2.03
CA ASP A 18 -6.97 -2.65 -3.47
C ASP A 18 -6.53 -1.31 -4.07
N ARG A 19 -7.23 -0.21 -3.73
CA ARG A 19 -6.86 1.16 -4.13
C ARG A 19 -5.45 1.53 -3.68
N ILE A 20 -5.10 1.24 -2.42
CA ILE A 20 -3.76 1.49 -1.89
C ILE A 20 -2.73 0.67 -2.67
N SER A 21 -3.01 -0.60 -2.96
CA SER A 21 -2.10 -1.46 -3.72
C SER A 21 -1.86 -0.95 -5.14
N GLU A 22 -2.92 -0.53 -5.82
CA GLU A 22 -2.85 0.02 -7.18
C GLU A 22 -2.04 1.33 -7.21
N TYR A 23 -2.26 2.23 -6.25
CA TYR A 23 -1.49 3.47 -6.16
C TYR A 23 -0.04 3.28 -5.74
N HIS A 24 0.23 2.25 -4.93
CA HIS A 24 1.58 1.87 -4.54
C HIS A 24 2.37 1.32 -5.74
N HIS A 25 1.72 0.63 -6.68
CA HIS A 25 2.34 0.12 -7.90
C HIS A 25 2.41 1.12 -9.05
N SER A 26 1.54 2.14 -9.10
CA SER A 26 1.48 3.12 -10.20
C SER A 26 2.43 4.32 -10.03
N TYR A 27 2.94 4.58 -8.83
CA TYR A 27 4.12 5.44 -8.65
C TYR A 27 5.36 4.60 -9.01
N PRO A 28 6.38 5.13 -9.74
CA PRO A 28 7.48 4.31 -10.24
C PRO A 28 8.02 3.42 -9.13
N CYS A 29 7.89 2.10 -9.31
CA CYS A 29 8.22 1.15 -8.27
C CYS A 29 9.75 1.09 -8.13
N THR A 30 10.30 1.97 -7.30
CA THR A 30 11.74 2.00 -7.01
C THR A 30 12.14 0.93 -6.01
N ALA A 31 11.18 0.23 -5.41
CA ALA A 31 11.42 -0.84 -4.46
C ALA A 31 11.59 -2.19 -5.16
N SER A 32 12.45 -3.03 -4.59
CA SER A 32 12.73 -4.36 -5.12
C SER A 32 11.53 -5.31 -4.96
N MET A 33 11.33 -6.13 -6.00
CA MET A 33 10.46 -7.30 -6.00
C MET A 33 11.19 -8.58 -5.56
N GLU A 34 12.49 -8.50 -5.31
CA GLU A 34 13.24 -9.62 -4.75
C GLU A 34 12.77 -9.86 -3.31
N LYS A 35 12.59 -11.14 -2.98
CA LYS A 35 12.24 -11.55 -1.63
C LYS A 35 13.45 -11.33 -0.72
N ASP A 36 13.30 -10.45 0.25
CA ASP A 36 14.30 -10.28 1.29
C ASP A 36 14.32 -11.54 2.19
N ARG A 37 15.50 -12.05 2.48
CA ARG A 37 15.67 -13.31 3.22
C ARG A 37 15.45 -13.17 4.72
N GLU A 38 15.67 -11.99 5.28
CA GLU A 38 15.48 -11.73 6.71
C GLU A 38 14.02 -11.42 7.01
N ILE A 39 13.38 -10.63 6.15
CA ILE A 39 11.98 -10.24 6.28
C ILE A 39 11.05 -11.34 5.77
N GLY A 40 11.51 -12.15 4.81
CA GLY A 40 10.71 -13.20 4.19
C GLY A 40 9.62 -12.68 3.26
N GLU A 41 9.75 -11.44 2.79
CA GLU A 41 8.81 -10.77 1.88
C GLU A 41 9.58 -9.75 1.01
N THR A 42 8.94 -9.22 -0.04
CA THR A 42 9.53 -8.13 -0.83
C THR A 42 9.46 -6.80 -0.07
N ILE A 43 10.45 -5.93 -0.29
CA ILE A 43 10.44 -4.57 0.27
C ILE A 43 9.23 -3.78 -0.26
N LEU A 44 8.84 -4.00 -1.53
CA LEU A 44 7.67 -3.35 -2.12
C LEU A 44 6.40 -3.71 -1.35
N HIS A 45 6.12 -5.00 -1.12
CA HIS A 45 4.92 -5.43 -0.40
C HIS A 45 4.94 -4.98 1.06
N ARG A 46 6.11 -5.05 1.73
CA ARG A 46 6.21 -4.62 3.13
C ARG A 46 5.86 -3.14 3.29
N ALA A 47 6.34 -2.29 2.38
CA ALA A 47 5.96 -0.87 2.35
C ALA A 47 4.45 -0.69 2.09
N GLY A 48 3.88 -1.47 1.17
CA GLY A 48 2.44 -1.46 0.90
C GLY A 48 1.60 -1.82 2.13
N TYR A 49 2.02 -2.81 2.94
CA TYR A 49 1.33 -3.17 4.18
C TYR A 49 1.41 -2.06 5.24
N LEU A 50 2.57 -1.42 5.40
CA LEU A 50 2.72 -0.30 6.34
C LEU A 50 1.79 0.86 5.98
N ILE A 51 1.65 1.16 4.69
CA ILE A 51 0.70 2.18 4.22
C ILE A 51 -0.74 1.78 4.54
N ARG A 52 -1.13 0.52 4.28
CA ARG A 52 -2.49 0.03 4.60
C ARG A 52 -2.80 0.20 6.08
N GLU A 53 -1.87 -0.20 6.95
CA GLU A 53 -2.01 -0.04 8.40
C GLU A 53 -2.09 1.42 8.83
N ALA A 54 -1.27 2.29 8.24
CA ALA A 54 -1.27 3.73 8.56
C ALA A 54 -2.58 4.40 8.16
N VAL A 55 -3.10 4.10 6.96
CA VAL A 55 -4.38 4.64 6.49
C VAL A 55 -5.55 4.08 7.29
N GLU A 56 -5.54 2.79 7.61
CA GLU A 56 -6.59 2.18 8.42
C GLU A 56 -6.69 2.84 9.81
N LYS A 57 -5.55 3.11 10.46
CA LYS A 57 -5.52 3.76 11.79
C LYS A 57 -6.07 5.19 11.82
N GLU A 58 -6.08 5.89 10.69
CA GLU A 58 -6.63 7.25 10.63
C GLU A 58 -8.13 7.25 10.26
N LEU A 59 -8.66 6.13 9.77
CA LEU A 59 -10.07 5.98 9.40
C LEU A 59 -10.92 5.30 10.48
N ILE A 60 -10.30 4.65 11.48
CA ILE A 60 -10.94 3.87 12.56
C ILE A 60 -10.40 4.32 13.92
#